data_AF-A0A2V9K371-F1
#
_entry.id   AF-A0A2V9K371-F1
#
_cell.length_a   1.000
_cell.length_b   1.000
_cell.length_c   1.000
_cell.angle_alpha   90.00
_cell.angle_beta   90.00
_cell.angle_gamma   90.00
#
_symmetry.space_group_name_H-M   'P 1'
#
loop_
_entity.id
_entity.type
_entity.pdbx_description
1 polymer ?
#
loop_
_entity_poly.entity_id
_entity_poly.type
_entity_poly.pdbx_seq_one_letter_code
_entity_poly.pdbx_strand_id
1 'polypeptide(L)'
;MIAAACTLVALGTAFFVLQPLFRDPKGNLEAELLAETELDRLLNRKAVVYSNLKDLEFEYKMGRLSDADFKRLEAGYKSEAAVILKQLDGLGVEKNLDEAIEREVAARRSKLSGRVRAAPSARCPSCGAAIIPGKRFCADCGHRLE
;
A
#
# COMPACT_ATOMS: atom_id res chain seq x y z
N MET A 1 51.79 -3.59 -29.08
CA MET A 1 51.08 -4.36 -28.03
C MET A 1 50.51 -3.46 -26.93
N ILE A 2 51.34 -2.70 -26.20
CA ILE A 2 50.87 -1.84 -25.09
C ILE A 2 49.90 -0.75 -25.56
N ALA A 3 50.23 -0.03 -26.66
CA ALA A 3 49.36 1.02 -27.18
C ALA A 3 47.96 0.49 -27.56
N ALA A 4 47.89 -0.65 -28.25
CA ALA A 4 46.63 -1.29 -28.64
C ALA A 4 45.80 -1.75 -27.43
N ALA A 5 46.45 -2.24 -26.37
CA ALA A 5 45.78 -2.61 -25.14
C ALA A 5 45.18 -1.38 -24.43
N CYS A 6 45.92 -0.27 -24.38
CA CYS A 6 45.42 0.98 -23.80
C CYS A 6 44.22 1.55 -24.59
N THR A 7 44.24 1.47 -25.93
CA THR A 7 43.13 1.96 -26.76
C THR A 7 41.85 1.14 -26.55
N LEU A 8 41.96 -0.19 -26.42
CA LEU A 8 40.80 -1.06 -26.15
C LEU A 8 40.17 -0.78 -24.78
N VAL A 9 40.99 -0.58 -23.75
CA VAL A 9 40.50 -0.24 -22.41
C VAL A 9 39.79 1.11 -22.42
N ALA A 10 40.38 2.12 -23.08
CA ALA A 10 39.77 3.44 -23.19
C ALA A 10 38.43 3.42 -23.94
N LEU A 11 38.31 2.63 -25.01
CA LEU A 11 37.05 2.46 -25.74
C LEU A 11 36.01 1.70 -24.91
N GLY A 12 36.42 0.67 -24.17
CA GLY A 12 35.53 -0.08 -23.30
C GLY A 12 34.98 0.76 -22.15
N THR A 13 35.83 1.58 -21.50
CA THR A 13 35.38 2.49 -20.45
C THR A 13 34.50 3.60 -21.01
N ALA A 14 34.85 4.19 -22.15
CA ALA A 14 34.02 5.18 -22.83
C ALA A 14 32.64 4.61 -23.20
N PHE A 15 32.59 3.38 -23.74
CA PHE A 15 31.34 2.71 -24.03
C PHE A 15 30.53 2.43 -22.77
N PHE A 16 31.16 1.93 -21.70
CA PHE A 16 30.47 1.66 -20.43
C PHE A 16 29.87 2.94 -19.81
N VAL A 17 30.60 4.05 -19.88
CA VAL A 17 30.14 5.37 -19.39
C VAL A 17 29.06 5.97 -20.28
N LEU A 18 29.12 5.77 -21.60
CA LEU A 18 28.11 6.28 -22.55
C LEU A 18 26.89 5.37 -22.70
N GLN A 19 26.99 4.09 -22.32
CA GLN A 19 25.90 3.12 -22.33
C GLN A 19 24.61 3.62 -21.65
N PRO A 20 24.64 4.30 -20.49
CA PRO A 20 23.43 4.89 -19.88
C PRO A 20 22.79 6.02 -20.70
N LEU A 21 23.52 6.69 -21.61
CA LEU A 21 22.97 7.76 -22.45
C LEU A 21 22.08 7.21 -23.59
N PHE A 22 22.35 5.99 -24.04
CA PHE A 22 21.61 5.33 -25.12
C PHE A 22 20.61 4.28 -24.63
N ARG A 23 20.54 4.04 -23.31
CA ARG A 23 19.51 3.19 -22.72
C ARG A 23 18.34 4.07 -22.33
N ASP A 24 17.16 3.78 -22.87
CA ASP A 24 15.92 4.34 -22.36
C ASP A 24 15.89 4.14 -20.83
N PRO A 25 15.77 5.21 -20.04
CA PRO A 25 15.77 5.10 -18.59
C PRO A 25 14.56 4.27 -18.16
N LYS A 26 14.79 2.98 -17.88
CA LYS A 26 13.84 2.11 -17.15
C LYS A 26 13.87 2.39 -15.65
N GLY A 27 14.14 3.62 -15.28
CA GLY A 27 14.38 4.09 -13.92
C GLY A 27 13.78 5.48 -13.79
N ASN A 28 12.60 5.49 -13.20
CA ASN A 28 11.77 6.58 -12.70
C ASN A 28 12.47 7.64 -11.81
N LEU A 29 13.80 7.74 -11.75
CA LEU A 29 14.47 8.57 -10.74
C LEU A 29 14.25 10.09 -10.91
N GLU A 30 14.10 10.57 -12.14
CA GLU A 30 13.76 11.98 -12.42
C GLU A 30 12.25 12.25 -12.45
N ALA A 31 11.44 11.23 -12.74
CA ALA A 31 9.98 11.33 -12.65
C ALA A 31 9.51 11.32 -11.19
N GLU A 32 10.16 10.58 -10.29
CA GLU A 32 9.84 10.50 -8.86
C GLU A 32 10.15 11.81 -8.11
N LEU A 33 11.13 12.60 -8.57
CA LEU A 33 11.55 13.85 -7.91
C LEU A 33 10.74 15.08 -8.35
N LEU A 34 10.04 15.02 -9.49
CA LEU A 34 9.34 16.16 -10.10
C LEU A 34 7.87 15.90 -10.47
N ALA A 35 7.41 14.64 -10.52
CA ALA A 35 5.99 14.36 -10.64
C ALA A 35 5.41 14.25 -9.23
N GLU A 36 4.99 15.38 -8.65
CA GLU A 36 3.91 15.31 -7.66
C GLU A 36 2.78 14.53 -8.32
N THR A 37 2.54 13.30 -7.85
CA THR A 37 1.46 12.50 -8.39
C THR A 37 0.15 13.24 -8.09
N GLU A 38 -0.87 13.07 -8.93
CA GLU A 38 -2.19 13.65 -8.67
C GLU A 38 -2.70 13.26 -7.27
N LEU A 39 -2.35 12.05 -6.83
CA LEU A 39 -2.58 11.55 -5.48
C LEU A 39 -1.91 12.42 -4.42
N ASP A 40 -0.60 12.68 -4.53
CA ASP A 40 0.14 13.50 -3.55
C ASP A 40 -0.43 14.91 -3.44
N ARG A 41 -0.77 15.52 -4.57
CA ARG A 41 -1.39 16.84 -4.60
C ARG A 41 -2.74 16.85 -3.87
N LEU A 42 -3.58 15.85 -4.08
CA LEU A 42 -4.87 15.72 -3.40
C LEU A 42 -4.69 15.43 -1.90
N LEU A 43 -3.72 14.59 -1.52
CA LEU A 43 -3.40 14.30 -0.13
C LEU A 43 -2.89 15.54 0.62
N ASN A 44 -2.02 16.33 0.00
CA ASN A 44 -1.55 17.59 0.55
C ASN A 44 -2.71 18.59 0.71
N ARG A 45 -3.58 18.70 -0.28
CA ARG A 45 -4.76 19.57 -0.18
C ARG A 45 -5.72 19.13 0.92
N LYS A 46 -5.95 17.81 1.05
CA LYS A 46 -6.73 17.24 2.16
C LYS A 46 -6.13 17.62 3.51
N ALA A 47 -4.81 17.49 3.67
CA ALA A 47 -4.12 17.80 4.91
C ALA A 47 -4.32 19.27 5.32
N VAL A 48 -4.20 20.20 4.36
CA VAL A 48 -4.41 21.64 4.59
C VAL A 48 -5.86 21.96 4.99
N VAL A 49 -6.85 21.40 4.29
CA VAL A 49 -8.27 21.65 4.65
C VAL A 49 -8.56 21.09 6.05
N TYR A 50 -7.97 19.95 6.40
CA TYR A 50 -8.16 19.32 7.71
C TYR A 50 -7.49 20.10 8.83
N SER A 51 -6.30 20.68 8.61
CA SER A 51 -5.68 21.57 9.59
C SER A 51 -6.53 22.82 9.80
N ASN A 52 -6.99 23.45 8.72
CA ASN A 52 -7.84 24.63 8.80
C ASN A 52 -9.15 24.37 9.57
N LEU A 53 -9.76 23.20 9.39
CA LEU A 53 -10.96 22.82 10.14
C LEU A 53 -10.68 22.68 11.65
N LYS A 54 -9.52 22.11 12.01
CA LYS A 54 -9.10 21.98 13.41
C LYS A 54 -8.82 23.35 14.04
N ASP A 55 -8.13 24.22 13.31
CA ASP A 55 -7.82 25.57 13.76
C ASP A 55 -9.10 26.40 13.92
N LEU A 56 -10.05 26.29 12.99
CA LEU A 56 -11.37 26.92 13.09
C LEU A 56 -12.13 26.48 14.34
N GLU A 57 -12.14 25.17 14.64
CA GLU A 57 -12.80 24.63 15.83
C GLU A 57 -12.12 25.12 17.12
N PHE A 58 -10.79 25.24 17.10
CA PHE A 58 -10.03 25.81 18.21
C PHE A 58 -10.37 27.29 18.43
N GLU A 59 -10.44 28.10 17.37
CA GLU A 59 -10.82 29.51 17.46
C GLU A 59 -12.24 29.73 17.99
N TYR A 60 -13.19 28.91 17.55
CA TYR A 60 -14.55 28.93 18.09
C TYR A 60 -14.59 28.56 19.58
N LYS A 61 -13.88 27.49 19.99
CA LYS A 61 -13.79 27.09 21.40
C LYS A 61 -13.11 28.14 22.28
N MET A 62 -12.20 28.94 21.72
CA MET A 62 -11.60 30.10 22.39
C MET A 62 -12.52 31.32 22.47
N GLY A 63 -13.73 31.26 21.89
CA GLY A 63 -14.67 32.38 21.86
C GLY A 63 -14.26 33.52 20.93
N ARG A 64 -13.29 33.30 20.03
CA ARG A 64 -12.84 34.31 19.04
C ARG A 64 -13.79 34.43 17.86
N LEU A 65 -14.73 33.47 17.70
CA LEU A 65 -15.63 33.38 16.56
C LEU A 65 -17.08 33.18 17.02
N SER A 66 -18.02 33.82 16.32
CA SER A 66 -19.45 33.63 16.57
C SER A 66 -19.94 32.26 16.10
N ASP A 67 -21.02 31.75 16.68
CA ASP A 67 -21.62 30.46 16.27
C ASP A 67 -22.11 30.48 14.81
N ALA A 68 -22.66 31.61 14.36
CA ALA A 68 -23.10 31.78 12.98
C ALA A 68 -21.92 31.76 12.00
N ASP A 69 -20.82 32.43 12.34
CA ASP A 69 -19.61 32.45 11.50
C ASP A 69 -18.92 31.10 11.47
N PHE A 70 -18.81 30.44 12.62
CA PHE A 70 -18.26 29.09 12.72
C PHE A 70 -19.01 28.12 11.81
N LYS A 71 -20.35 28.05 11.95
CA LYS A 71 -21.17 27.13 11.14
C LYS A 71 -21.04 27.40 9.64
N ARG A 72 -20.96 28.66 9.24
CA ARG A 72 -20.79 29.05 7.84
C ARG A 72 -19.43 28.60 7.28
N LEU A 73 -18.35 28.88 8.00
CA LEU A 73 -16.98 28.50 7.57
C LEU A 73 -16.79 26.98 7.62
N GLU A 74 -17.29 26.32 8.65
CA GLU A 74 -17.24 24.88 8.83
C GLU A 74 -17.94 24.16 7.67
N ALA A 75 -19.14 24.62 7.29
CA ALA A 75 -19.85 24.07 6.13
C ALA A 75 -19.03 24.22 4.84
N GLY A 76 -18.37 25.36 4.65
CA GLY A 76 -17.46 25.61 3.52
C GLY A 76 -16.31 24.61 3.47
N TYR A 77 -15.53 24.48 4.55
CA TYR A 77 -14.41 23.55 4.60
C TYR A 77 -14.85 22.08 4.48
N LYS A 78 -15.98 21.70 5.07
CA LYS A 78 -16.55 20.34 4.92
C LYS A 78 -16.94 20.05 3.47
N SER A 79 -17.50 21.04 2.76
CA SER A 79 -17.82 20.89 1.34
C SER A 79 -16.57 20.72 0.48
N GLU A 80 -15.49 21.48 0.75
CA GLU A 80 -14.22 21.34 0.04
C GLU A 80 -13.57 19.97 0.32
N ALA A 81 -13.56 19.54 1.58
CA ALA A 81 -13.06 18.23 1.98
C ALA A 81 -13.81 17.10 1.25
N ALA A 82 -15.14 17.19 1.15
CA ALA A 82 -15.95 16.20 0.45
C ALA A 82 -15.58 16.07 -1.05
N VAL A 83 -15.27 17.19 -1.71
CA VAL A 83 -14.81 17.17 -3.11
C VAL A 83 -13.46 16.48 -3.24
N ILE A 84 -12.50 16.80 -2.36
CA ILE A 84 -11.16 16.19 -2.38
C ILE A 84 -11.24 14.68 -2.14
N LEU A 85 -12.04 14.25 -1.16
CA LEU A 85 -12.25 12.82 -0.88
C LEU A 85 -12.83 12.10 -2.11
N LYS A 86 -13.82 12.68 -2.77
CA LYS A 86 -14.39 12.10 -4.01
C LYS A 86 -13.33 11.97 -5.12
N GLN A 87 -12.41 12.92 -5.23
CA GLN A 87 -11.32 12.85 -6.21
C GLN A 87 -10.32 11.74 -5.86
N LEU A 88 -9.98 11.59 -4.57
CA LEU A 88 -9.12 10.50 -4.08
C LEU A 88 -9.75 9.12 -4.32
N ASP A 89 -11.05 8.97 -4.08
CA ASP A 89 -11.77 7.72 -4.36
C ASP A 89 -11.74 7.40 -5.87
N GLY A 90 -11.79 8.43 -6.71
CA GLY A 90 -11.70 8.32 -8.17
C GLY A 90 -10.35 7.79 -8.67
N LEU A 91 -9.26 8.04 -7.93
CA LEU A 91 -7.92 7.51 -8.25
C LEU A 91 -7.78 6.01 -7.96
N GLY A 92 -8.76 5.38 -7.29
CA GLY A 92 -8.86 3.92 -7.16
C GLY A 92 -7.72 3.26 -6.39
N VAL A 93 -6.92 4.03 -5.63
CA VAL A 93 -5.76 3.53 -4.88
C VAL A 93 -6.19 2.44 -3.88
N GLU A 94 -7.31 2.65 -3.19
CA GLU A 94 -7.86 1.65 -2.26
C GLU A 94 -8.27 0.35 -2.97
N LYS A 95 -8.93 0.44 -4.13
CA LYS A 95 -9.31 -0.74 -4.92
C LYS A 95 -8.08 -1.51 -5.42
N ASN A 96 -7.07 -0.81 -5.91
CA ASN A 96 -5.83 -1.42 -6.36
C ASN A 96 -5.10 -2.15 -5.22
N LEU A 97 -5.13 -1.59 -4.01
CA LEU A 97 -4.55 -2.19 -2.82
C LEU A 97 -5.33 -3.44 -2.39
N ASP A 98 -6.66 -3.37 -2.33
CA ASP A 98 -7.52 -4.51 -2.01
C ASP A 98 -7.30 -5.67 -2.99
N GLU A 99 -7.26 -5.38 -4.28
CA GLU A 99 -6.97 -6.38 -5.32
C GLU A 99 -5.55 -6.96 -5.19
N ALA A 100 -4.56 -6.17 -4.77
CA ALA A 100 -3.21 -6.66 -4.52
C ALA A 100 -3.17 -7.59 -3.29
N ILE A 101 -3.87 -7.23 -2.21
CA ILE A 101 -4.00 -8.04 -1.00
C ILE A 101 -4.67 -9.38 -1.33
N GLU A 102 -5.81 -9.35 -2.02
CA GLU A 102 -6.55 -10.57 -2.38
C GLU A 102 -5.72 -11.52 -3.25
N ARG A 103 -4.94 -10.99 -4.20
CA ARG A 103 -4.00 -11.78 -5.01
C ARG A 103 -2.95 -12.47 -4.14
N GLU A 104 -2.33 -11.74 -3.21
CA GLU A 104 -1.32 -12.28 -2.30
C GLU A 104 -1.92 -13.32 -1.33
N VAL A 105 -3.11 -13.05 -0.78
CA VAL A 105 -3.83 -13.98 0.10
C VAL A 105 -4.20 -15.27 -0.65
N ALA A 106 -4.71 -15.16 -1.88
CA ALA A 106 -5.03 -16.31 -2.72
C ALA A 106 -3.78 -17.15 -3.05
N ALA A 107 -2.66 -16.50 -3.37
CA ALA A 107 -1.39 -17.16 -3.63
C ALA A 107 -0.85 -17.91 -2.39
N ARG A 108 -1.03 -17.36 -1.19
CA ARG A 108 -0.68 -18.05 0.06
C ARG A 108 -1.61 -19.22 0.37
N ARG A 109 -2.92 -19.04 0.16
CA ARG A 109 -3.92 -20.10 0.39
C ARG A 109 -3.71 -21.30 -0.53
N SER A 110 -3.38 -21.10 -1.81
CA SER A 110 -3.13 -22.21 -2.74
C SER A 110 -1.90 -23.04 -2.32
N LYS A 111 -0.80 -22.37 -1.92
CA LYS A 111 0.41 -23.02 -1.40
C LYS A 111 0.13 -23.81 -0.11
N LEU A 112 -0.70 -23.29 0.78
CA LEU A 112 -1.10 -23.97 2.02
C LEU A 112 -2.04 -25.15 1.76
N SER A 113 -3.02 -24.99 0.86
CA SER A 113 -4.00 -26.04 0.52
C SER A 113 -3.33 -27.28 -0.08
N GLY A 114 -2.30 -27.10 -0.92
CA GLY A 114 -1.50 -28.21 -1.46
C GLY A 114 -0.77 -29.01 -0.37
N ARG A 115 -0.44 -28.38 0.76
CA ARG A 115 0.21 -29.03 1.91
C ARG A 115 -0.76 -29.81 2.80
N VAL A 116 -2.03 -29.40 2.86
CA VAL A 116 -3.05 -30.01 3.75
C VAL A 116 -3.70 -31.25 3.13
N ARG A 117 -3.78 -31.36 1.79
CA ARG A 117 -4.42 -32.49 1.10
C ARG A 117 -3.61 -33.80 1.08
N ALA A 118 -2.34 -33.78 1.47
CA ALA A 118 -1.43 -34.92 1.31
C ALA A 118 -1.34 -35.87 2.52
N ALA A 119 -2.04 -35.60 3.63
CA ALA A 119 -1.93 -36.39 4.85
C ALA A 119 -3.22 -37.16 5.18
N PRO A 120 -3.15 -38.46 5.49
CA PRO A 120 -4.32 -39.21 5.95
C PRO A 120 -4.81 -38.66 7.30
N SER A 121 -6.09 -38.26 7.36
CA SER A 121 -6.71 -37.72 8.56
C SER A 121 -7.07 -38.84 9.54
N ALA A 122 -6.38 -38.93 10.67
CA ALA A 122 -6.86 -39.70 11.83
C ALA A 122 -8.23 -39.15 12.29
N ARG A 123 -9.03 -39.90 13.05
CA ARG A 123 -10.32 -39.44 13.60
C ARG A 123 -10.21 -39.16 15.08
N CYS A 124 -10.89 -38.13 15.56
CA CYS A 124 -10.92 -37.77 16.98
C CYS A 124 -11.57 -38.89 17.79
N PRO A 125 -10.94 -39.39 18.86
CA PRO A 125 -11.50 -40.46 19.68
C PRO A 125 -12.73 -40.02 20.49
N SER A 126 -12.92 -38.71 20.71
CA SER A 126 -14.02 -38.16 21.49
C SER A 126 -15.28 -37.87 20.66
N CYS A 127 -15.15 -37.27 19.48
CA CYS A 127 -16.31 -36.87 18.65
C CYS A 127 -16.35 -37.50 17.24
N GLY A 128 -15.32 -38.25 16.84
CA GLY A 128 -15.23 -38.89 15.52
C GLY A 128 -14.86 -37.97 14.35
N ALA A 129 -14.69 -36.65 14.57
CA ALA A 129 -14.32 -35.70 13.53
C ALA A 129 -12.91 -35.93 12.97
N ALA A 130 -12.65 -35.49 11.74
CA ALA A 130 -11.33 -35.63 11.10
C ALA A 130 -10.28 -34.76 11.80
N ILE A 131 -9.16 -35.37 12.21
CA ILE A 131 -8.02 -34.71 12.82
C ILE A 131 -7.16 -34.09 11.72
N ILE A 132 -6.89 -32.79 11.87
CA ILE A 132 -5.88 -32.09 11.10
C ILE A 132 -4.50 -32.48 11.67
N PRO A 133 -3.59 -33.08 10.88
CA PRO A 133 -2.27 -33.47 11.34
C PRO A 133 -1.50 -32.30 11.97
N GLY A 134 -0.83 -32.55 13.10
CA GLY A 134 -0.02 -31.55 13.81
C GLY A 134 -0.81 -30.58 14.71
N LYS A 135 -2.13 -30.77 14.88
CA LYS A 135 -2.93 -30.03 15.88
C LYS A 135 -3.00 -30.78 17.20
N ARG A 136 -2.77 -30.07 18.31
CA ARG A 136 -2.79 -30.63 19.69
C ARG A 136 -4.21 -30.77 20.27
N PHE A 137 -5.22 -30.23 19.58
CA PHE A 137 -6.62 -30.25 20.00
C PHE A 137 -7.51 -30.47 18.77
N CYS A 138 -8.65 -31.12 18.97
CA CYS A 138 -9.69 -31.27 17.96
C CYS A 138 -10.35 -29.92 17.67
N ALA A 139 -10.48 -29.54 16.40
CA ALA A 139 -11.09 -28.28 15.98
C ALA A 139 -12.62 -28.23 16.23
N ASP A 140 -13.27 -29.39 16.36
CA ASP A 140 -14.74 -29.48 16.52
C ASP A 140 -15.16 -29.59 17.99
N CYS A 141 -14.49 -30.40 18.81
CA CYS A 141 -14.91 -30.66 20.19
C CYS A 141 -13.91 -30.21 21.27
N GLY A 142 -12.73 -29.72 20.89
CA GLY A 142 -11.70 -29.25 21.83
C GLY A 142 -10.96 -30.36 22.60
N HIS A 143 -11.24 -31.64 22.33
CA HIS A 143 -10.53 -32.76 22.94
C HIS A 143 -9.03 -32.70 22.61
N ARG A 144 -8.17 -32.89 23.61
CA ARG A 144 -6.71 -32.92 23.42
C ARG A 144 -6.34 -34.16 22.60
N LEU A 145 -5.57 -33.95 21.55
CA LEU A 145 -5.00 -35.00 20.72
C LEU A 145 -3.53 -35.06 21.12
N GLU A 146 -3.16 -36.09 21.88
CA GLU A 146 -1.78 -36.28 22.34
C GLU A 146 -0.84 -36.60 21.17
#